data_AF-A0A968H3T0-F1
#
_entry.id   AF-A0A968H3T0-F1
#
_cell.length_a   1.000
_cell.length_b   1.000
_cell.length_c   1.000
_cell.angle_alpha   90.00
_cell.angle_beta   90.00
_cell.angle_gamma   90.00
#
_symmetry.space_group_name_H-M   'P 1'
#
loop_
_entity.id
_entity.type
_entity.pdbx_description
1 polymer ?
#
loop_
_entity_poly.entity_id
_entity_poly.type
_entity_poly.pdbx_seq_one_letter_code
_entity_poly.pdbx_strand_id
1 'polypeptide(L)'
;MPVPVAAPDAAGVPAPAAPPPVAAATPRPAPRPRTDRSAGVVTAPMPGVVLEVFATPGATLRRGDAVLVLEAMKMRNTIRCPKDGVVAEVLVAAGQPVGPGDVMVRLDLDLAPP
;
A
#
# COMPACT_ATOMS: atom_id res chain seq x y z
N MET A 1 65.75 -55.03 20.68
CA MET A 1 64.38 -55.29 20.17
C MET A 1 63.43 -54.39 20.96
N PRO A 2 62.64 -53.48 20.37
CA PRO A 2 62.78 -52.76 19.11
C PRO A 2 62.78 -51.21 19.29
N VAL A 3 63.42 -50.56 18.32
CA VAL A 3 63.23 -49.21 17.73
C VAL A 3 63.32 -47.91 18.57
N PRO A 4 64.24 -46.99 18.20
CA PRO A 4 64.23 -45.57 18.55
C PRO A 4 63.46 -44.74 17.51
N VAL A 5 62.81 -43.65 17.94
CA VAL A 5 62.24 -42.56 17.10
C VAL A 5 61.50 -41.62 18.08
N ALA A 6 61.55 -40.28 18.05
CA ALA A 6 62.24 -39.28 17.25
C ALA A 6 62.15 -37.92 17.99
N ALA A 7 63.16 -37.06 17.85
CA ALA A 7 63.00 -35.59 17.83
C ALA A 7 62.45 -35.18 16.43
N PRO A 8 61.97 -33.95 16.10
CA PRO A 8 62.44 -32.65 16.62
C PRO A 8 61.40 -31.49 16.65
N ASP A 9 62.01 -30.33 16.94
CA ASP A 9 61.70 -28.91 16.76
C ASP A 9 61.00 -28.46 15.45
N ALA A 10 60.50 -27.22 15.53
CA ALA A 10 60.29 -26.23 14.48
C ALA A 10 59.02 -26.24 13.60
N ALA A 11 58.28 -25.15 13.83
CA ALA A 11 57.84 -24.17 12.84
C ALA A 11 56.58 -24.47 12.01
N GLY A 12 55.61 -23.57 12.15
CA GLY A 12 54.54 -23.40 11.19
C GLY A 12 53.36 -22.61 11.71
N VAL A 13 53.49 -21.29 11.82
CA VAL A 13 52.32 -20.41 11.67
C VAL A 13 51.74 -20.63 10.27
N PRO A 14 50.40 -20.61 10.10
CA PRO A 14 49.81 -19.33 9.70
C PRO A 14 48.40 -19.09 10.26
N ALA A 15 48.12 -17.83 10.61
CA ALA A 15 46.78 -17.23 10.45
C ALA A 15 46.43 -17.22 8.95
N PRO A 16 45.16 -17.33 8.51
CA PRO A 16 44.06 -16.42 8.88
C PRO A 16 42.72 -17.21 8.94
N ALA A 17 41.50 -16.69 9.02
CA ALA A 17 40.91 -15.38 8.97
C ALA A 17 39.63 -15.47 9.80
N ALA A 18 39.33 -14.45 10.60
CA ALA A 18 38.00 -14.28 11.19
C ALA A 18 36.95 -14.25 10.06
N PRO A 19 35.81 -14.97 10.18
CA PRO A 19 34.69 -14.72 9.28
C PRO A 19 34.23 -13.27 9.50
N PRO A 20 34.00 -12.50 8.41
CA PRO A 20 33.48 -11.15 8.52
C PRO A 20 32.11 -11.18 9.22
N PRO A 21 31.79 -10.20 10.09
CA PRO A 21 30.45 -10.06 10.60
C PRO A 21 29.54 -9.83 9.40
N VAL A 22 28.62 -10.75 9.19
CA VAL A 22 27.66 -10.69 8.10
C VAL A 22 26.93 -9.36 8.21
N ALA A 23 27.05 -8.62 7.12
CA ALA A 23 26.46 -7.34 6.79
C ALA A 23 25.27 -6.92 7.66
N ALA A 24 25.37 -5.67 8.13
CA ALA A 24 24.27 -4.85 8.59
C ALA A 24 22.99 -5.12 7.78
N ALA A 25 22.06 -5.86 8.39
CA ALA A 25 20.68 -5.85 7.96
C ALA A 25 20.14 -4.46 8.31
N THR A 26 20.15 -3.57 7.32
CA THR A 26 19.36 -2.36 7.32
C THR A 26 17.94 -2.73 7.74
N PRO A 27 17.39 -2.17 8.82
CA PRO A 27 15.99 -2.39 9.15
C PRO A 27 15.17 -1.86 7.98
N ARG A 28 14.51 -2.80 7.29
CA ARG A 28 13.43 -2.56 6.33
C ARG A 28 12.50 -1.49 6.92
N PRO A 29 12.15 -0.43 6.18
CA PRO A 29 11.40 0.68 6.74
C PRO A 29 10.11 0.16 7.37
N ALA A 30 9.95 0.42 8.66
CA ALA A 30 8.72 0.17 9.38
C ALA A 30 7.57 0.87 8.64
N PRO A 31 6.36 0.28 8.58
CA PRO A 31 5.20 1.00 8.08
C PRO A 31 5.04 2.22 8.98
N ARG A 32 5.26 3.42 8.41
CA ARG A 32 5.06 4.67 9.13
C ARG A 32 3.65 4.62 9.71
N PRO A 33 3.44 5.02 10.97
CA PRO A 33 2.10 5.20 11.49
C PRO A 33 1.40 6.12 10.49
N ARG A 34 0.28 5.65 9.93
CA ARG A 34 -0.54 6.49 9.04
C ARG A 34 -1.04 7.61 9.93
N THR A 35 -0.28 8.70 9.98
CA THR A 35 -0.69 10.02 10.46
C THR A 35 -2.11 10.21 10.00
N ASP A 36 -3.00 10.65 10.89
CA ASP A 36 -4.41 10.93 10.65
C ASP A 36 -4.60 11.52 9.25
N ARG A 37 -4.80 10.62 8.29
CA ARG A 37 -4.95 11.01 6.90
C ARG A 37 -6.26 11.73 6.88
N SER A 38 -6.25 12.99 6.47
CA SER A 38 -7.46 13.77 6.30
C SER A 38 -8.36 13.00 5.34
N ALA A 39 -9.27 12.21 5.91
CA ALA A 39 -9.99 11.16 5.20
C ALA A 39 -11.13 11.85 4.46
N GLY A 40 -10.96 12.03 3.15
CA GLY A 40 -12.07 12.39 2.28
C GLY A 40 -12.99 11.19 2.15
N VAL A 41 -14.29 11.39 2.25
CA VAL A 41 -15.26 10.31 2.08
C VAL A 41 -16.20 10.69 0.96
N VAL A 42 -16.31 9.83 -0.05
CA VAL A 42 -17.30 9.96 -1.13
C VAL A 42 -18.47 9.09 -0.75
N THR A 43 -19.58 9.73 -0.40
CA THR A 43 -20.85 9.07 -0.10
C THR A 43 -21.79 9.13 -1.29
N ALA A 44 -22.70 8.17 -1.39
CA ALA A 44 -23.77 8.21 -2.38
C ALA A 44 -24.74 9.36 -2.06
N PRO A 45 -24.95 10.33 -2.99
CA PRO A 45 -25.88 11.44 -2.78
C PRO A 45 -27.34 11.03 -2.99
N MET A 46 -27.57 9.95 -3.74
CA MET A 46 -28.88 9.41 -4.08
C MET A 46 -28.83 7.88 -4.04
N PRO A 47 -29.94 7.20 -3.69
CA PRO A 47 -30.04 5.76 -3.79
C PRO A 47 -29.96 5.30 -5.25
N GLY A 48 -29.28 4.20 -5.50
CA GLY A 48 -29.20 3.60 -6.83
C GLY A 48 -28.31 2.36 -6.87
N VAL A 49 -27.91 1.96 -8.07
CA VAL A 49 -27.05 0.80 -8.30
C VAL A 49 -25.76 1.26 -8.96
N VAL A 50 -24.61 0.82 -8.46
CA VAL A 50 -23.31 1.11 -9.08
C VAL A 50 -23.22 0.35 -10.41
N LEU A 51 -23.07 1.05 -11.52
CA LEU A 51 -22.88 0.42 -12.84
C LEU A 51 -21.41 0.13 -13.10
N GLU A 52 -20.55 1.12 -12.85
CA GLU A 52 -19.11 1.03 -13.09
C GLU A 52 -18.36 1.79 -12.00
N VAL A 53 -17.20 1.28 -11.64
CA VAL A 53 -16.28 1.92 -10.68
C VAL A 53 -14.97 2.18 -11.41
N PHE A 54 -14.60 3.46 -11.54
CA PHE A 54 -13.34 3.87 -12.13
C PHE A 54 -12.26 4.09 -11.06
N ALA A 55 -12.68 4.39 -9.84
CA ALA A 55 -11.81 4.51 -8.68
C ALA A 55 -11.15 3.16 -8.35
N THR A 56 -9.83 3.18 -8.24
CA THR A 56 -9.03 2.03 -7.80
C THR A 56 -8.14 2.46 -6.64
N PRO A 57 -7.90 1.61 -5.62
CA PRO A 57 -7.05 1.97 -4.49
C PRO A 57 -5.63 2.32 -4.98
N GLY A 58 -5.15 3.50 -4.58
CA GLY A 58 -3.90 4.09 -5.05
C GLY A 58 -4.04 5.02 -6.26
N ALA A 59 -5.21 5.13 -6.89
CA ALA A 59 -5.43 6.06 -7.98
C ALA A 59 -5.54 7.51 -7.47
N THR A 60 -4.86 8.43 -8.14
CA THR A 60 -4.99 9.87 -7.89
C THR A 60 -6.22 10.40 -8.62
N LEU A 61 -7.13 11.03 -7.87
CA LEU A 61 -8.31 11.69 -8.40
C LEU A 61 -8.22 13.20 -8.15
N ARG A 62 -8.68 13.99 -9.11
CA ARG A 62 -8.76 15.45 -9.00
C ARG A 62 -10.20 15.88 -8.75
N ARG A 63 -10.41 17.09 -8.24
CA ARG A 63 -11.77 17.65 -8.14
C ARG A 63 -12.46 17.61 -9.52
N GLY A 64 -13.64 16.99 -9.57
CA GLY A 64 -14.42 16.82 -10.79
C GLY A 64 -14.13 15.52 -11.56
N ASP A 65 -13.12 14.75 -11.16
CA ASP A 65 -12.78 13.46 -11.78
C ASP A 65 -13.86 12.42 -11.52
N ALA A 66 -14.04 11.47 -12.45
CA ALA A 66 -15.08 10.46 -12.37
C ALA A 66 -14.65 9.32 -11.43
N VAL A 67 -15.38 9.17 -10.32
CA VAL A 67 -15.12 8.12 -9.34
C VAL A 67 -15.81 6.83 -9.77
N LEU A 68 -17.10 6.93 -10.06
CA LEU A 68 -17.98 5.81 -10.41
C LEU A 68 -19.24 6.33 -11.09
N VAL A 69 -19.98 5.41 -11.73
CA VAL A 69 -21.30 5.68 -12.31
C VAL A 69 -22.35 4.94 -11.50
N LEU A 70 -23.38 5.67 -11.10
CA LEU A 70 -24.54 5.15 -10.40
C LEU A 70 -25.77 5.26 -11.28
N GLU A 71 -26.59 4.23 -11.34
CA GLU A 71 -27.91 4.27 -11.95
C GLU A 71 -28.96 4.56 -10.88
N ALA A 72 -29.62 5.70 -11.00
CA ALA A 72 -30.76 6.07 -10.19
C ALA A 72 -31.92 6.42 -11.12
N MET A 73 -33.09 5.82 -10.89
CA MET A 73 -34.33 6.13 -11.64
C MET A 73 -34.15 6.08 -13.17
N LYS A 74 -33.52 5.01 -13.71
CA LYS A 74 -33.19 4.81 -15.14
C LYS A 74 -32.22 5.84 -15.74
N MET A 75 -31.56 6.65 -14.91
CA MET A 75 -30.61 7.64 -15.35
C MET A 75 -29.23 7.36 -14.74
N ARG A 76 -28.21 7.45 -15.60
CA ARG A 76 -26.80 7.27 -15.20
C ARG A 76 -26.28 8.58 -14.64
N ASN A 77 -25.83 8.56 -13.40
CA ASN A 77 -25.26 9.69 -12.70
C ASN A 77 -23.80 9.40 -12.37
N THR A 78 -22.90 10.20 -12.94
CA THR A 78 -21.47 10.10 -12.67
C THR A 78 -21.15 10.80 -11.37
N ILE A 79 -20.72 10.04 -10.37
CA ILE A 79 -20.24 10.59 -9.11
C ILE A 79 -18.83 11.12 -9.32
N ARG A 80 -18.66 12.41 -9.05
CA ARG A 80 -17.39 13.11 -9.24
C ARG A 80 -16.68 13.35 -7.92
N CYS A 81 -15.36 13.39 -7.97
CA CYS A 81 -14.54 13.63 -6.78
C CYS A 81 -14.75 15.08 -6.29
N PRO A 82 -15.13 15.31 -5.02
CA PRO A 82 -15.41 16.65 -4.51
C PRO A 82 -14.13 17.48 -4.30
N LYS A 83 -13.00 16.80 -4.10
CA LYS A 83 -11.67 17.36 -3.88
C LYS A 83 -10.62 16.47 -4.54
N ASP A 84 -9.43 17.01 -4.66
CA ASP A 84 -8.21 16.30 -5.06
C ASP A 84 -7.73 15.38 -3.92
N GLY A 85 -7.24 14.20 -4.29
CA GLY A 85 -6.72 13.23 -3.35
C GLY A 85 -6.48 11.87 -4.01
N VAL A 86 -6.08 10.88 -3.22
CA VAL A 86 -5.83 9.53 -3.71
C VAL A 86 -6.83 8.56 -3.12
N VAL A 87 -7.36 7.64 -3.93
CA VAL A 87 -8.26 6.58 -3.47
C VAL A 87 -7.53 5.72 -2.44
N ALA A 88 -7.94 5.80 -1.18
CA ALA A 88 -7.41 4.95 -0.12
C ALA A 88 -8.04 3.56 -0.20
N GLU A 89 -9.36 3.51 -0.36
CA GLU A 89 -10.13 2.27 -0.35
C GLU A 89 -11.46 2.46 -1.10
N VAL A 90 -11.91 1.42 -1.79
CA VAL A 90 -13.20 1.38 -2.48
C VAL A 90 -14.06 0.33 -1.80
N LEU A 91 -15.22 0.75 -1.29
CA LEU A 91 -16.12 -0.07 -0.48
C LEU A 91 -17.32 -0.61 -1.27
N VAL A 92 -17.40 -0.28 -2.56
CA VAL A 92 -18.48 -0.66 -3.46
C VAL A 92 -17.95 -1.35 -4.72
N ALA A 93 -18.80 -2.12 -5.38
CA ALA A 93 -18.47 -2.82 -6.61
C ALA A 93 -19.56 -2.58 -7.67
N ALA A 94 -19.24 -2.81 -8.95
CA ALA A 94 -20.25 -2.81 -10.00
C ALA A 94 -21.37 -3.84 -9.69
N GLY A 95 -22.62 -3.44 -9.89
CA GLY A 95 -23.83 -4.18 -9.55
C GLY A 95 -24.30 -4.06 -8.11
N GLN A 96 -23.54 -3.39 -7.21
CA GLN A 96 -23.98 -3.20 -5.82
C GLN A 96 -25.04 -2.09 -5.70
N PRO A 97 -26.15 -2.32 -4.99
CA PRO A 97 -27.07 -1.27 -4.58
C PRO A 97 -26.43 -0.43 -3.46
N VAL A 98 -26.61 0.89 -3.52
CA VAL A 98 -26.16 1.83 -2.50
C VAL A 98 -27.29 2.78 -2.14
N GLY A 99 -27.36 3.15 -0.86
CA GLY A 99 -28.32 4.10 -0.31
C GLY A 99 -27.72 5.51 -0.13
N PRO A 100 -28.56 6.53 0.09
CA PRO A 100 -28.08 7.88 0.39
C PRO A 100 -27.24 7.87 1.68
N GLY A 101 -26.05 8.45 1.62
CA GLY A 101 -25.11 8.48 2.74
C GLY A 101 -24.18 7.26 2.85
N ASP A 102 -24.39 6.21 2.05
CA ASP A 102 -23.47 5.07 2.04
C ASP A 102 -22.09 5.49 1.56
N VAL A 103 -21.07 5.05 2.29
CA VAL A 103 -19.69 5.32 1.95
C VAL A 103 -19.27 4.44 0.79
N MET A 104 -18.96 5.07 -0.34
CA MET A 104 -18.57 4.37 -1.55
C MET A 104 -17.04 4.29 -1.67
N VAL A 105 -16.37 5.42 -1.46
CA VAL A 105 -14.92 5.53 -1.63
C VAL A 105 -14.34 6.36 -0.50
N ARG A 106 -13.23 5.88 0.06
CA ARG A 106 -12.38 6.64 0.96
C ARG A 106 -11.22 7.23 0.16
N LEU A 107 -11.05 8.52 0.29
CA LEU A 107 -9.99 9.31 -0.28
C LEU A 107 -9.01 9.70 0.81
N ASP A 108 -7.77 9.73 0.44
CA ASP A 108 -6.67 10.31 1.18
C ASP A 108 -6.38 11.70 0.61
N LEU A 109 -6.73 12.74 1.36
CA LEU A 109 -6.54 14.12 0.92
C LEU A 109 -5.14 14.67 1.23
N ASP A 110 -4.33 13.93 1.99
CA ASP A 110 -2.96 14.33 2.36
C ASP A 110 -1.99 14.18 1.18
N LEU A 111 -2.29 13.25 0.28
CA LEU A 111 -1.54 13.00 -0.95
C LEU A 111 -2.12 13.80 -2.12
N ALA A 112 -2.27 15.13 -1.96
CA ALA A 112 -2.68 15.99 -3.05
C ALA A 112 -1.64 15.93 -4.21
N PRO A 113 -2.07 15.83 -5.48
CA PRO A 113 -1.13 15.92 -6.60
C PRO A 113 -0.47 17.31 -6.61
N PRO A 114 0.82 17.40 -6.98
CA PRO A 114 1.53 18.68 -7.10
C PRO A 114 0.92 19.60 -8.16
#